data_AF-A0A838BTH0-F1
#
_entry.id   AF-A0A838BTH0-F1
#
_cell.length_a   1.000
_cell.length_b   1.000
_cell.length_c   1.000
_cell.angle_alpha   90.00
_cell.angle_beta   90.00
_cell.angle_gamma   90.00
#
_symmetry.space_group_name_H-M   'P 1'
#
loop_
_entity.id
_entity.type
_entity.pdbx_description
1 polymer ?
#
loop_
_entity_poly.entity_id
_entity_poly.type
_entity_poly.pdbx_seq_one_letter_code
_entity_poly.pdbx_strand_id
1 'polypeptide(L)'
;MTSPSSPTPDHASSSGFRQKLPPERIALLREWVECTTRSFKKIGQELGISPATISRYAKEGGWKRPAGPLPRPPSSDATRRPRAAATPPAIRPGPRRRPVPSTHAREHLVERLWSLAERHAESLETQPIERTERSLQPLARLTRTLGEIDKHVRPPLPAREYEADYEIDAPKPRRTLHELRDELAAHLERINREEGDGWEVREWWFKDGAGI
;
A
#
# COMPACT_ATOMS: atom_id res chain seq x y z
N MET A 1 -13.48 -12.85 48.24
CA MET A 1 -13.10 -11.81 47.26
C MET A 1 -12.91 -12.50 45.92
N THR A 2 -13.91 -12.43 45.06
CA THR A 2 -13.98 -13.13 43.76
C THR A 2 -13.97 -12.08 42.66
N SER A 3 -12.92 -12.09 41.84
CA SER A 3 -12.74 -11.14 40.73
C SER A 3 -13.61 -11.52 39.53
N PRO A 4 -14.30 -10.57 38.88
CA PRO A 4 -15.08 -10.84 37.68
C PRO A 4 -14.15 -11.03 36.46
N SER A 5 -14.22 -12.21 35.84
CA SER A 5 -13.59 -12.47 34.55
C SER A 5 -14.33 -11.70 33.46
N SER A 6 -13.59 -10.84 32.75
CA SER A 6 -14.12 -10.11 31.60
C SER A 6 -14.21 -11.03 30.38
N PRO A 7 -15.32 -11.01 29.63
CA PRO A 7 -15.50 -11.82 28.43
C PRO A 7 -14.57 -11.33 27.32
N THR A 8 -13.67 -12.19 26.85
CA THR A 8 -12.91 -11.97 25.63
C THR A 8 -13.85 -11.99 24.42
N PRO A 9 -13.83 -10.97 23.53
CA PRO A 9 -14.57 -11.05 22.28
C PRO A 9 -13.90 -12.10 21.40
N ASP A 10 -14.62 -13.20 21.20
CA ASP A 10 -14.28 -14.22 20.23
C ASP A 10 -14.25 -13.58 18.84
N HIS A 11 -13.05 -13.29 18.34
CA HIS A 11 -12.80 -13.10 16.92
C HIS A 11 -12.92 -14.47 16.25
N ALA A 12 -14.17 -14.91 16.10
CA ALA A 12 -14.54 -16.05 15.30
C ALA A 12 -13.93 -15.85 13.91
N SER A 13 -12.98 -16.72 13.60
CA SER A 13 -12.42 -16.85 12.26
C SER A 13 -13.58 -17.10 11.31
N SER A 14 -13.96 -16.06 10.55
CA SER A 14 -15.03 -16.05 9.55
C SER A 14 -14.63 -16.89 8.34
N SER A 15 -14.56 -18.19 8.57
CA SER A 15 -14.21 -19.22 7.59
C SER A 15 -15.42 -20.15 7.51
N GLY A 16 -16.26 -19.97 6.48
CA GLY A 16 -17.20 -21.00 6.04
C GLY A 16 -18.61 -20.51 5.73
N PHE A 17 -19.12 -19.50 6.45
CA PHE A 17 -20.44 -18.97 6.15
C PHE A 17 -20.32 -17.88 5.10
N ARG A 18 -20.75 -18.19 3.87
CA ARG A 18 -21.01 -17.19 2.83
C ARG A 18 -22.09 -16.25 3.38
N GLN A 19 -21.68 -15.22 4.13
CA GLN A 19 -22.58 -14.19 4.61
C GLN A 19 -23.31 -13.64 3.38
N LYS A 20 -24.62 -13.89 3.32
CA LYS A 20 -25.45 -13.33 2.28
C LYS A 20 -25.39 -11.82 2.45
N LEU A 21 -25.10 -11.11 1.37
CA LEU A 21 -25.13 -9.64 1.40
C LEU A 21 -26.54 -9.19 1.84
N PRO A 22 -26.63 -8.12 2.64
CA PRO A 22 -27.94 -7.56 2.98
C PRO A 22 -28.67 -7.14 1.70
N PRO A 23 -30.01 -7.23 1.67
CA PRO A 23 -30.79 -7.01 0.44
C PRO A 23 -30.57 -5.61 -0.17
N GLU A 24 -30.33 -4.60 0.67
CA GLU A 24 -30.00 -3.23 0.24
C GLU A 24 -28.71 -3.18 -0.60
N ARG A 25 -27.67 -3.92 -0.18
CA ARG A 25 -26.41 -4.03 -0.94
C ARG A 25 -26.60 -4.76 -2.26
N ILE A 26 -27.53 -5.73 -2.31
CA ILE A 26 -27.85 -6.46 -3.55
C ILE A 26 -28.57 -5.53 -4.54
N ALA A 27 -29.50 -4.69 -4.07
CA ALA A 27 -30.18 -3.70 -4.92
C ALA A 27 -29.18 -2.69 -5.52
N LEU A 28 -28.27 -2.16 -4.70
CA LEU A 28 -27.18 -1.30 -5.16
C LEU A 28 -26.28 -2.01 -6.18
N LEU A 29 -25.87 -3.25 -5.91
CA LEU A 29 -25.08 -4.03 -6.86
C LEU A 29 -25.78 -4.21 -8.20
N ARG A 30 -27.08 -4.49 -8.17
CA ARG A 30 -27.90 -4.65 -9.38
C ARG A 30 -27.92 -3.37 -10.19
N GLU A 31 -28.22 -2.24 -9.56
CA GLU A 31 -28.23 -0.92 -10.21
C GLU A 31 -26.89 -0.63 -10.89
N TRP A 32 -25.77 -0.87 -10.20
CA TRP A 32 -24.44 -0.66 -10.78
C TRP A 32 -24.16 -1.57 -11.98
N VAL A 33 -24.60 -2.82 -11.95
CA VAL A 33 -24.37 -3.78 -13.05
C VAL A 33 -25.27 -3.49 -14.25
N GLU A 34 -26.52 -3.08 -14.03
CA GLU A 34 -27.50 -2.81 -15.09
C GLU A 34 -27.37 -1.40 -15.68
N CYS A 35 -26.92 -0.40 -14.90
CA CYS A 35 -26.79 0.98 -15.35
C CYS A 35 -25.38 1.36 -15.83
N THR A 36 -24.36 0.53 -15.57
CA THR A 36 -22.97 0.87 -15.93
C THR A 36 -22.28 -0.16 -16.81
N THR A 37 -21.39 0.33 -17.67
CA THR A 37 -20.49 -0.49 -18.49
C THR A 37 -19.18 -0.83 -17.78
N ARG A 38 -19.01 -0.39 -16.51
CA ARG A 38 -17.77 -0.57 -15.73
C ARG A 38 -17.49 -2.05 -15.46
N SER A 39 -16.24 -2.48 -15.52
CA SER A 39 -15.88 -3.87 -15.21
C SER A 39 -16.22 -4.26 -13.76
N PHE A 40 -16.51 -5.53 -13.49
CA PHE A 40 -16.81 -6.00 -12.11
C PHE A 40 -15.70 -5.68 -11.11
N LYS A 41 -14.44 -5.62 -11.57
CA LYS A 41 -13.30 -5.23 -10.74
C LYS A 41 -13.43 -3.81 -10.21
N LYS A 42 -13.85 -2.86 -11.07
CA LYS A 42 -14.00 -1.45 -10.70
C LYS A 42 -15.20 -1.25 -9.76
N ILE A 43 -16.32 -1.89 -10.07
CA ILE A 43 -17.52 -1.89 -9.20
C ILE A 43 -17.18 -2.47 -7.82
N GLY A 44 -16.42 -3.58 -7.78
CA GLY A 44 -16.01 -4.20 -6.53
C GLY A 44 -15.08 -3.36 -5.67
N GLN A 45 -14.16 -2.62 -6.31
CA GLN A 45 -13.27 -1.69 -5.61
C GLN A 45 -14.05 -0.54 -4.97
N GLU A 46 -15.04 0.02 -5.67
CA GLU A 46 -15.85 1.15 -5.17
C GLU A 46 -16.80 0.72 -4.05
N LEU A 47 -17.38 -0.49 -4.11
CA LEU A 47 -18.31 -0.98 -3.10
C LEU A 47 -17.66 -1.77 -1.95
N GLY A 48 -16.36 -2.05 -2.04
CA GLY A 48 -15.63 -2.91 -1.10
C GLY A 48 -16.05 -4.39 -1.18
N ILE A 49 -16.49 -4.86 -2.35
CA ILE A 49 -17.01 -6.21 -2.57
C ILE A 49 -16.12 -6.96 -3.57
N SER A 50 -15.82 -8.23 -3.32
CA SER A 50 -14.99 -9.00 -4.26
C SER A 50 -15.67 -9.11 -5.64
N PRO A 51 -14.93 -8.99 -6.76
CA PRO A 51 -15.50 -9.10 -8.10
C PRO A 51 -16.13 -10.47 -8.37
N ALA A 52 -15.64 -11.53 -7.72
CA ALA A 52 -16.22 -12.87 -7.79
C ALA A 52 -17.62 -12.92 -7.15
N THR A 53 -17.82 -12.21 -6.03
CA THR A 53 -19.13 -12.08 -5.38
C THR A 53 -20.11 -11.39 -6.32
N ILE A 54 -19.70 -10.29 -6.96
CA ILE A 54 -20.54 -9.54 -7.90
C ILE A 54 -20.93 -10.43 -9.09
N SER A 55 -19.95 -11.13 -9.68
CA SER A 55 -20.21 -12.04 -10.80
C SER A 55 -21.18 -13.16 -10.43
N ARG A 56 -21.11 -13.66 -9.19
CA ARG A 56 -22.04 -14.68 -8.70
C ARG A 56 -23.46 -14.14 -8.61
N TYR A 57 -23.65 -13.00 -7.95
CA TYR A 57 -24.97 -12.37 -7.82
C TYR A 57 -25.56 -11.93 -9.16
N ALA A 58 -24.73 -11.44 -10.09
CA ALA A 58 -25.19 -11.10 -11.44
C ALA A 58 -25.69 -12.35 -12.21
N LYS A 59 -25.00 -13.49 -12.04
CA LYS A 59 -25.42 -14.77 -12.65
C LYS A 59 -26.68 -15.33 -11.99
N GLU A 60 -26.76 -15.29 -10.67
CA GLU A 60 -27.93 -15.75 -9.89
C GLU A 60 -29.17 -14.88 -10.14
N GLY A 61 -29.00 -13.57 -10.25
CA GLY A 61 -30.07 -12.60 -10.49
C GLY A 61 -30.42 -12.35 -11.96
N GLY A 62 -29.70 -12.98 -12.90
CA GLY A 62 -29.92 -12.78 -14.33
C GLY A 62 -29.66 -11.35 -14.81
N TRP A 63 -28.82 -10.59 -14.12
CA TRP A 63 -28.56 -9.18 -14.42
C TRP A 63 -27.77 -9.06 -15.73
N LYS A 64 -28.35 -8.35 -16.70
CA LYS A 64 -27.71 -8.09 -17.99
C LYS A 64 -27.04 -6.74 -17.95
N ARG A 65 -25.77 -6.69 -18.32
CA ARG A 65 -25.09 -5.42 -18.56
C ARG A 65 -25.71 -4.75 -19.79
N PRO A 66 -25.83 -3.41 -19.78
CA PRO A 66 -26.20 -2.69 -20.99
C PRO A 66 -25.16 -3.03 -22.05
N ALA A 67 -25.60 -3.27 -23.28
CA ALA A 67 -24.71 -3.50 -24.40
C ALA A 67 -23.78 -2.29 -24.49
N GLY A 68 -22.56 -2.44 -23.98
CA GLY A 68 -21.60 -1.36 -23.95
C GLY A 68 -21.33 -0.86 -25.36
N PRO A 69 -20.76 0.35 -25.51
CA PRO A 69 -20.25 0.79 -26.80
C PRO A 69 -19.40 -0.35 -27.36
N LEU A 70 -19.77 -0.79 -28.57
CA LEU A 70 -19.27 -1.99 -29.24
C LEU A 70 -17.80 -2.21 -28.88
N PRO A 71 -17.42 -3.39 -28.33
CA PRO A 71 -16.04 -3.66 -28.00
C PRO A 71 -15.20 -3.33 -29.23
N ARG A 72 -14.17 -2.48 -29.04
CA ARG A 72 -13.18 -2.25 -30.08
C ARG A 72 -12.76 -3.63 -30.60
N PRO A 73 -12.75 -3.83 -31.93
CA PRO A 73 -12.45 -5.13 -32.51
C PRO A 73 -11.19 -5.65 -31.83
N PRO A 74 -11.16 -6.94 -31.42
CA PRO A 74 -10.02 -7.51 -30.73
C PRO A 74 -8.78 -7.21 -31.57
N SER A 75 -7.82 -6.47 -30.99
CA SER A 75 -6.49 -6.32 -31.58
C SER A 75 -5.99 -7.74 -31.84
N SER A 76 -5.98 -8.11 -33.11
CA SER A 76 -5.61 -9.42 -33.62
C SER A 76 -4.09 -9.60 -33.58
N ASP A 77 -3.49 -9.38 -32.40
CA ASP A 77 -2.12 -9.76 -32.07
C ASP A 77 -2.08 -11.12 -31.37
N ALA A 78 -3.05 -11.99 -31.69
CA ALA A 78 -2.88 -13.42 -31.52
C ALA A 78 -1.98 -13.91 -32.65
N THR A 79 -0.67 -13.86 -32.39
CA THR A 79 0.37 -14.51 -33.20
C THR A 79 0.02 -15.99 -33.31
N ARG A 80 -0.64 -16.34 -34.42
CA ARG A 80 -0.93 -17.69 -34.86
C ARG A 80 0.40 -18.38 -35.14
N ARG A 81 0.96 -19.04 -34.13
CA ARG A 81 2.14 -19.90 -34.29
C ARG A 81 1.70 -21.16 -35.05
N PRO A 82 2.18 -21.41 -36.29
CA PRO A 82 1.86 -22.63 -36.98
C PRO A 82 2.52 -23.80 -36.25
N ARG A 83 1.70 -24.78 -35.88
CA ARG A 83 2.11 -26.09 -35.35
C ARG A 83 2.66 -26.91 -36.50
N ALA A 84 3.93 -26.69 -36.85
CA ALA A 84 4.67 -27.58 -37.74
C ALA A 84 5.40 -28.64 -36.90
N ALA A 85 5.10 -29.89 -37.20
CA ALA A 85 5.75 -31.07 -36.65
C ALA A 85 7.19 -31.16 -37.16
N ALA A 86 8.15 -30.93 -36.27
CA ALA A 86 9.53 -31.39 -36.44
C ALA A 86 10.12 -31.46 -35.03
N THR A 87 10.42 -32.67 -34.57
CA THR A 87 11.10 -32.95 -33.31
C THR A 87 12.57 -32.55 -33.46
N PRO A 88 13.08 -31.50 -32.79
CA PRO A 88 14.50 -31.21 -32.74
C PRO A 88 15.11 -31.85 -31.47
N PRO A 89 16.42 -32.16 -31.48
CA PRO A 89 17.09 -32.79 -30.34
C PRO A 89 17.03 -31.87 -29.11
N ALA A 90 16.92 -32.50 -27.94
CA ALA A 90 16.76 -31.89 -26.63
C ALA A 90 17.85 -30.86 -26.31
N ILE A 91 17.60 -29.59 -26.63
CA ILE A 91 18.37 -28.47 -26.11
C ILE A 91 17.96 -28.31 -24.64
N ARG A 92 18.92 -28.54 -23.74
CA ARG A 92 18.76 -28.36 -22.30
C ARG A 92 18.18 -26.96 -22.03
N PRO A 93 17.09 -26.82 -21.26
CA PRO A 93 16.55 -25.52 -20.93
C PRO A 93 17.60 -24.77 -20.11
N GLY A 94 18.23 -23.77 -20.74
CA GLY A 94 19.06 -22.81 -20.04
C GLY A 94 18.26 -22.12 -18.92
N PRO A 95 18.94 -21.56 -17.91
CA PRO A 95 18.29 -20.93 -16.77
C PRO A 95 17.31 -19.86 -17.28
N ARG A 96 16.02 -20.08 -17.02
CA ARG A 96 14.94 -19.16 -17.37
C ARG A 96 15.30 -17.79 -16.79
N ARG A 97 15.68 -16.84 -17.66
CA ARG A 97 15.85 -15.43 -17.27
C ARG A 97 14.55 -15.00 -16.60
N ARG A 98 14.63 -14.70 -15.30
CA ARG A 98 13.50 -14.15 -14.54
C ARG A 98 13.13 -12.82 -15.21
N PRO A 99 11.85 -12.60 -15.55
CA PRO A 99 11.43 -11.30 -16.06
C PRO A 99 11.78 -10.24 -15.02
N VAL A 100 12.50 -9.21 -15.45
CA VAL A 100 12.86 -8.08 -14.59
C VAL A 100 11.54 -7.40 -14.21
N PRO A 101 11.19 -7.30 -12.92
CA PRO A 101 9.95 -6.65 -12.51
C PRO A 101 9.98 -5.21 -13.01
N SER A 102 8.96 -4.81 -13.76
CA SER A 102 8.79 -3.44 -14.26
C SER A 102 8.76 -2.47 -13.07
N THR A 103 9.45 -1.34 -13.18
CA THR A 103 9.49 -0.24 -12.20
C THR A 103 8.10 0.13 -11.66
N HIS A 104 7.09 0.13 -12.52
CA HIS A 104 5.70 0.42 -12.15
C HIS A 104 5.05 -0.55 -11.16
N ALA A 105 5.44 -1.84 -11.17
CA ALA A 105 4.89 -2.81 -10.23
C ALA A 105 5.33 -2.53 -8.79
N ARG A 106 6.51 -1.94 -8.65
CA ARG A 106 7.11 -1.58 -7.36
C ARG A 106 6.56 -0.27 -6.83
N GLU A 107 6.45 0.76 -7.67
CA GLU A 107 5.81 2.04 -7.31
C GLU A 107 4.43 1.81 -6.70
N HIS A 108 3.60 1.02 -7.40
CA HIS A 108 2.27 0.68 -6.92
C HIS A 108 2.28 -0.21 -5.65
N LEU A 109 3.35 -0.98 -5.40
CA LEU A 109 3.50 -1.72 -4.14
C LEU A 109 3.85 -0.77 -2.99
N VAL A 110 4.74 0.20 -3.22
CA VAL A 110 5.11 1.23 -2.25
C VAL A 110 3.89 2.09 -1.90
N GLU A 111 3.14 2.56 -2.89
CA GLU A 111 1.89 3.30 -2.67
C GLU A 111 0.89 2.50 -1.82
N ARG A 112 0.70 1.21 -2.12
CA ARG A 112 -0.20 0.35 -1.32
C ARG A 112 0.24 0.18 0.12
N LEU A 113 1.54 0.00 0.35
CA LEU A 113 2.10 -0.11 1.70
C LEU A 113 1.96 1.21 2.45
N TRP A 114 2.13 2.33 1.76
CA TRP A 114 1.93 3.67 2.32
C TRP A 114 0.47 3.90 2.73
N SER A 115 -0.49 3.65 1.83
CA SER A 115 -1.92 3.77 2.16
C SER A 115 -2.35 2.81 3.28
N LEU A 116 -1.72 1.65 3.41
CA LEU A 116 -1.99 0.72 4.50
C LEU A 116 -1.45 1.25 5.82
N ALA A 117 -0.27 1.87 5.82
CA ALA A 117 0.31 2.52 6.99
C ALA A 117 -0.54 3.72 7.45
N GLU A 118 -1.01 4.56 6.51
CA GLU A 118 -1.91 5.70 6.80
C GLU A 118 -3.22 5.24 7.46
N ARG A 119 -3.90 4.25 6.87
CA ARG A 119 -5.13 3.69 7.47
C ARG A 119 -4.90 3.09 8.85
N HIS A 120 -3.74 2.48 9.06
CA HIS A 120 -3.38 1.99 10.38
C HIS A 120 -3.16 3.14 11.36
N ALA A 121 -2.49 4.22 10.95
CA ALA A 121 -2.30 5.40 11.80
C ALA A 121 -3.64 6.04 12.19
N GLU A 122 -4.55 6.27 11.23
CA GLU A 122 -5.92 6.78 11.49
C GLU A 122 -6.68 5.88 12.47
N SER A 123 -6.57 4.55 12.32
CA SER A 123 -7.20 3.60 13.23
C SER A 123 -6.62 3.64 14.64
N LEU A 124 -5.41 4.16 14.83
CA LEU A 124 -4.75 4.28 16.13
C LEU A 124 -5.11 5.57 16.86
N GLU A 125 -5.40 6.66 16.13
CA GLU A 125 -5.84 7.93 16.74
C GLU A 125 -7.12 7.77 17.57
N THR A 126 -7.98 6.81 17.19
CA THR A 126 -9.25 6.54 17.88
C THR A 126 -9.15 5.50 19.00
N GLN A 127 -7.98 4.88 19.19
CA GLN A 127 -7.79 3.82 20.17
C GLN A 127 -7.14 4.32 21.47
N PRO A 128 -7.47 3.71 22.63
CA PRO A 128 -6.85 4.06 23.90
C PRO A 128 -5.35 3.72 23.91
N ILE A 129 -4.57 4.57 24.59
CA ILE A 129 -3.08 4.60 24.59
C ILE A 129 -2.44 3.21 24.82
N GLU A 130 -3.04 2.39 25.68
CA GLU A 130 -2.54 1.05 26.03
C GLU A 130 -2.64 0.03 24.88
N ARG A 131 -3.62 0.19 23.97
CA ARG A 131 -3.74 -0.68 22.78
C ARG A 131 -2.79 -0.25 21.68
N THR A 132 -2.54 1.06 21.58
CA THR A 132 -1.63 1.67 20.61
C THR A 132 -0.23 1.07 20.68
N GLU A 133 0.30 0.80 21.88
CA GLU A 133 1.64 0.23 22.04
C GLU A 133 1.81 -1.14 21.35
N ARG A 134 0.79 -2.01 21.40
CA ARG A 134 0.86 -3.32 20.73
C ARG A 134 0.75 -3.21 19.22
N SER A 135 0.02 -2.21 18.72
CA SER A 135 -0.15 -1.95 17.29
C SER A 135 0.96 -1.10 16.65
N LEU A 136 1.84 -0.48 17.44
CA LEU A 136 3.03 0.20 16.93
C LEU A 136 4.04 -0.78 16.30
N GLN A 137 4.10 -2.03 16.77
CA GLN A 137 5.05 -3.02 16.22
C GLN A 137 4.81 -3.36 14.74
N PRO A 138 3.57 -3.66 14.30
CA PRO A 138 3.26 -3.82 12.88
C PRO A 138 3.64 -2.60 12.03
N LEU A 139 3.38 -1.39 12.52
CA LEU A 139 3.66 -0.14 11.80
C LEU A 139 5.17 0.09 11.66
N ALA A 140 5.94 -0.15 12.73
CA ALA A 140 7.40 -0.13 12.68
C ALA A 140 8.00 -1.19 11.74
N ARG A 141 7.37 -2.36 11.62
CA ARG A 141 7.78 -3.38 10.63
C ARG A 141 7.50 -2.91 9.21
N LEU A 142 6.34 -2.32 8.95
CA LEU A 142 5.97 -1.79 7.63
C LEU A 142 6.92 -0.68 7.17
N THR A 143 7.20 0.29 8.03
CA THR A 143 8.14 1.39 7.72
C THR A 143 9.55 0.87 7.47
N ARG A 144 10.00 -0.15 8.22
CA ARG A 144 11.28 -0.82 7.96
C ARG A 144 11.30 -1.52 6.60
N THR A 145 10.24 -2.26 6.24
CA THR A 145 10.16 -2.92 4.93
C THR A 145 10.13 -1.91 3.78
N LEU A 146 9.46 -0.78 3.94
CA LEU A 146 9.49 0.32 2.97
C LEU A 146 10.91 0.87 2.78
N GLY A 147 11.64 1.10 3.88
CA GLY A 147 13.03 1.54 3.82
C GLY A 147 13.99 0.50 3.20
N GLU A 148 13.76 -0.80 3.41
CA GLU A 148 14.53 -1.86 2.74
C GLU A 148 14.24 -1.91 1.24
N ILE A 149 12.97 -1.78 0.85
CA ILE A 149 12.61 -1.67 -0.57
C ILE A 149 13.29 -0.43 -1.16
N ASP A 150 13.30 0.73 -0.48
CA ASP A 150 13.90 1.96 -1.03
C ASP A 150 15.42 1.86 -1.24
N LYS A 151 16.14 1.18 -0.33
CA LYS A 151 17.60 0.94 -0.47
C LYS A 151 17.99 0.25 -1.77
N HIS A 152 17.10 -0.56 -2.34
CA HIS A 152 17.33 -1.24 -3.60
C HIS A 152 16.95 -0.38 -4.83
N VAL A 153 16.40 0.84 -4.64
CA VAL A 153 16.05 1.76 -5.75
C VAL A 153 17.30 2.46 -6.27
N ARG A 154 18.19 2.85 -5.38
CA ARG A 154 19.44 3.50 -5.78
C ARG A 154 20.42 2.40 -6.19
N PRO A 155 20.74 2.23 -7.48
CA PRO A 155 21.91 1.45 -7.83
C PRO A 155 23.08 2.08 -7.08
N PRO A 156 24.03 1.29 -6.52
CA PRO A 156 25.29 1.88 -6.11
C PRO A 156 25.77 2.67 -7.33
N LEU A 157 25.84 4.00 -7.19
CA LEU A 157 26.42 4.83 -8.24
C LEU A 157 27.75 4.15 -8.58
N PRO A 158 28.03 3.85 -9.86
CA PRO A 158 29.32 3.28 -10.21
C PRO A 158 30.35 4.14 -9.52
N ALA A 159 31.25 3.52 -8.77
CA ALA A 159 32.30 4.20 -8.03
C ALA A 159 32.86 5.25 -8.97
N ARG A 160 32.42 6.49 -8.77
CA ARG A 160 32.69 7.55 -9.72
C ARG A 160 34.14 7.80 -9.40
N GLU A 161 35.01 7.34 -10.29
CA GLU A 161 36.42 7.68 -10.37
C GLU A 161 36.50 9.19 -10.58
N TYR A 162 36.09 9.94 -9.56
CA TYR A 162 36.49 11.31 -9.35
C TYR A 162 37.82 11.21 -8.66
N GLU A 163 38.85 10.97 -9.47
CA GLU A 163 40.14 11.64 -9.30
C GLU A 163 39.87 13.15 -9.35
N ALA A 164 39.42 13.69 -8.23
CA ALA A 164 39.37 15.11 -7.97
C ALA A 164 39.78 15.26 -6.52
N ASP A 165 41.09 15.44 -6.32
CA ASP A 165 41.77 16.26 -5.30
C ASP A 165 40.91 16.82 -4.15
N TYR A 166 40.19 15.97 -3.44
CA TYR A 166 39.85 16.24 -2.07
C TYR A 166 41.06 15.80 -1.27
N GLU A 167 41.99 16.75 -1.11
CA GLU A 167 42.93 16.78 0.01
C GLU A 167 42.18 16.23 1.22
N ILE A 168 42.53 15.00 1.62
CA ILE A 168 41.95 14.33 2.77
C ILE A 168 42.43 15.14 3.96
N ASP A 169 41.64 16.16 4.27
CA ASP A 169 41.71 16.95 5.49
C ASP A 169 41.90 15.94 6.62
N ALA A 170 43.05 16.04 7.28
CA ALA A 170 43.49 15.11 8.33
C ALA A 170 42.30 14.68 9.18
N PRO A 171 42.17 13.38 9.55
CA PRO A 171 41.00 12.84 10.21
C PRO A 171 40.61 13.76 11.37
N LYS A 172 39.54 14.54 11.17
CA LYS A 172 39.07 15.49 12.18
C LYS A 172 38.97 14.69 13.48
N PRO A 173 39.61 15.14 14.57
CA PRO A 173 39.58 14.41 15.83
C PRO A 173 38.13 14.07 16.13
N ARG A 174 37.87 12.80 16.46
CA ARG A 174 36.52 12.30 16.71
C ARG A 174 35.88 13.25 17.71
N ARG A 175 34.87 14.00 17.25
CA ARG A 175 34.11 14.94 18.08
C ARG A 175 33.72 14.23 19.36
N THR A 176 33.91 14.90 20.49
CA THR A 176 33.59 14.28 21.77
C THR A 176 32.07 14.07 21.85
N LEU A 177 31.62 13.09 22.62
CA LEU A 177 30.19 12.80 22.75
C LEU A 177 29.40 14.02 23.26
N HIS A 178 30.04 14.91 24.03
CA HIS A 178 29.45 16.16 24.52
C HIS A 178 29.28 17.18 23.39
N GLU A 179 30.27 17.36 22.53
CA GLU A 179 30.14 18.24 21.35
C GLU A 179 28.99 17.80 20.43
N LEU A 180 28.81 16.49 20.23
CA LEU A 180 27.69 15.96 19.45
C LEU A 180 26.33 16.22 20.13
N ARG A 181 26.27 16.18 21.47
CA ARG A 181 25.05 16.51 22.21
C ARG A 181 24.72 17.99 22.11
N ASP A 182 25.73 18.86 22.21
CA ASP A 182 25.57 20.30 22.14
C ASP A 182 25.18 20.73 20.71
N GLU A 183 25.78 20.11 19.68
CA GLU A 183 25.42 20.32 18.28
C GLU A 183 23.98 19.87 17.98
N LEU A 184 23.56 18.71 18.52
CA LEU A 184 22.19 18.23 18.38
C LEU A 184 21.19 19.16 19.11
N ALA A 185 21.52 19.61 20.33
CA ALA A 185 20.68 20.53 21.08
C ALA A 185 20.53 21.87 20.34
N ALA A 186 21.62 22.43 19.81
CA ALA A 186 21.58 23.65 19.00
C ALA A 186 20.77 23.46 17.70
N HIS A 187 20.85 22.29 17.07
CA HIS A 187 20.07 21.99 15.87
C HIS A 187 18.56 21.89 16.18
N LEU A 188 18.18 21.21 17.27
CA LEU A 188 16.79 21.13 17.72
C LEU A 188 16.25 22.51 18.14
N GLU A 189 17.07 23.33 18.80
CA GLU A 189 16.69 24.70 19.15
C GLU A 189 16.47 25.57 17.91
N ARG A 190 17.30 25.40 16.86
CA ARG A 190 17.07 26.04 15.57
C ARG A 190 15.76 25.60 14.93
N ILE A 191 15.49 24.29 14.89
CA ILE A 191 14.22 23.76 14.35
C ILE A 191 13.03 24.31 15.15
N ASN A 192 13.09 24.31 16.48
CA ASN A 192 12.05 24.91 17.31
C ASN A 192 11.90 26.42 17.08
N ARG A 193 12.97 27.14 16.76
CA ARG A 193 12.88 28.57 16.44
C ARG A 193 12.30 28.81 15.04
N GLU A 194 12.59 27.94 14.08
CA GLU A 194 12.09 28.04 12.71
C GLU A 194 10.65 27.52 12.56
N GLU A 195 10.26 26.51 13.35
CA GLU A 195 8.97 25.82 13.25
C GLU A 195 8.04 26.07 14.45
N GLY A 196 8.56 26.49 15.60
CA GLY A 196 7.80 26.62 16.85
C GLY A 196 6.73 27.69 16.85
N ASP A 197 6.89 28.74 16.04
CA ASP A 197 5.86 29.79 15.88
C ASP A 197 4.63 29.29 15.07
N GLY A 198 4.72 28.11 14.42
CA GLY A 198 3.64 27.55 13.60
C GLY A 198 2.66 26.63 14.35
N TRP A 199 3.00 26.17 15.56
CA TRP A 199 2.18 25.18 16.27
C TRP A 199 1.02 25.80 17.06
N GLU A 200 1.14 27.05 17.55
CA GLU A 200 0.01 27.75 18.20
C GLU A 200 -1.12 28.11 17.20
N VAL A 201 -0.80 28.25 15.92
CA VAL A 201 -1.81 28.56 14.87
C VAL A 201 -2.70 27.35 14.54
N ARG A 202 -2.27 26.11 14.85
CA ARG A 202 -3.10 24.92 14.61
C ARG A 202 -4.25 24.76 15.61
N GLU A 203 -4.18 25.38 16.80
CA GLU A 203 -5.33 25.41 17.72
C GLU A 203 -6.47 26.33 17.22
N TRP A 204 -6.21 27.19 16.23
CA TRP A 204 -7.26 28.05 15.63
C TRP A 204 -8.14 27.34 14.60
N TRP A 205 -7.69 26.23 14.00
CA TRP A 205 -8.46 25.54 12.95
C TRP A 205 -9.52 24.56 13.48
N PHE A 206 -9.60 24.36 14.80
CA PHE A 206 -10.59 23.46 15.42
C PHE A 206 -11.69 24.15 16.25
N LYS A 207 -11.59 25.47 16.49
CA LYS A 207 -12.61 26.19 17.28
C LYS A 207 -13.84 26.64 16.49
N ASP A 208 -13.69 26.86 15.19
CA ASP A 208 -14.82 27.07 14.29
C ASP A 208 -15.18 25.75 13.65
N GLY A 209 -16.05 24.97 14.30
CA GLY A 209 -16.55 23.67 13.87
C GLY A 209 -17.34 23.71 12.55
N ALA A 210 -16.67 24.02 11.45
CA ALA A 210 -17.19 24.01 10.09
C ALA A 210 -16.15 23.34 9.19
N GLY A 211 -16.09 22.01 9.20
CA GLY A 211 -15.06 21.27 8.49
C GLY A 211 -15.39 19.80 8.23
N ILE A 212 -16.51 19.58 7.52
CA ILE A 212 -16.89 18.40 6.71
C ILE A 212 -17.25 17.12 7.46
#